data_AF-W9ZPX4-F1
#
_entry.id   AF-W9ZPX4-F1
#
_cell.length_a   1.000
_cell.length_b   1.000
_cell.length_c   1.000
_cell.angle_alpha   90.00
_cell.angle_beta   90.00
_cell.angle_gamma   90.00
#
_symmetry.space_group_name_H-M   'P 1'
#
loop_
_entity.id
_entity.type
_entity.pdbx_description
1 polymer ?
#
loop_
_entity_poly.entity_id
_entity_poly.type
_entity_poly.pdbx_seq_one_letter_code
_entity_poly.pdbx_strand_id
1 'polypeptide(L)'
;MASLGPAPVRISKIAGRYLIFDSEAAAFLRRNENINGTLAGTAPQQPTQNIFLGLPIELRPEEAEALLHKNVAYLVDDVAAHHHVLQNHNAEARKLYLDSLRTRKQTAQQVIAEKNAKRVAEGALKRGKSRRVPPSNADDDTITSETKPAVHQQESALKSLGVTPTSSGSLISSEAERTYQATNPTQGPLCGFLLTSGHYTTPGLRFGAKYSVYPGDPLRFHAHFMANQYEWEEDIPVLDIVAGGRLATAVKKAYLIGAQQPLANGSRDDQEMKTFSIEWAAM
;
A
#
# COMPACT_ATOMS: atom_id res chain seq x y z
N MET A 1 -3.92 -0.35 33.04
CA MET A 1 -4.10 0.47 31.82
C MET A 1 -3.75 -0.41 30.63
N ALA A 2 -4.74 -0.99 29.95
CA ALA A 2 -4.49 -1.77 28.74
C ALA A 2 -3.95 -0.83 27.68
N SER A 3 -2.75 -1.08 27.16
CA SER A 3 -2.25 -0.34 26.00
C SER A 3 -3.19 -0.64 24.84
N LEU A 4 -3.94 0.35 24.36
CA LEU A 4 -4.63 0.22 23.08
C LEU A 4 -3.55 0.01 22.02
N GLY A 5 -3.39 -1.23 21.57
CA GLY A 5 -2.61 -1.54 20.39
C GLY A 5 -3.16 -0.76 19.18
N PRO A 6 -2.36 -0.61 18.11
CA PRO A 6 -2.84 0.00 16.88
C PRO A 6 -4.11 -0.73 16.40
N ALA A 7 -5.07 0.04 15.89
CA ALA A 7 -6.30 -0.53 15.33
C ALA A 7 -5.95 -1.53 14.22
N PRO A 8 -6.64 -2.68 14.11
CA PRO A 8 -6.29 -3.69 13.14
C PRO A 8 -6.50 -3.16 11.72
N VAL A 9 -5.62 -3.53 10.81
CA VAL A 9 -5.63 -3.09 9.42
C VAL A 9 -6.77 -3.78 8.65
N ARG A 10 -7.57 -3.00 7.91
CA ARG A 10 -8.56 -3.55 6.99
C ARG A 10 -7.90 -4.01 5.70
N ILE A 11 -8.13 -5.27 5.34
CA ILE A 11 -7.81 -5.82 4.01
C ILE A 11 -9.12 -5.97 3.22
N SER A 12 -9.23 -5.31 2.08
CA SER A 12 -10.40 -5.37 1.20
C SER A 12 -10.23 -6.47 0.17
N LYS A 13 -11.08 -7.51 0.21
CA LYS A 13 -11.11 -8.57 -0.80
C LYS A 13 -11.99 -8.13 -1.97
N ILE A 14 -11.39 -7.91 -3.12
CA ILE A 14 -12.09 -7.48 -4.34
C ILE A 14 -11.64 -8.35 -5.51
N ALA A 15 -12.56 -9.07 -6.14
CA ALA A 15 -12.28 -9.93 -7.31
C ALA A 15 -11.07 -10.87 -7.12
N GLY A 16 -10.95 -11.48 -5.93
CA GLY A 16 -9.85 -12.40 -5.59
C GLY A 16 -8.54 -11.72 -5.18
N ARG A 17 -8.48 -10.38 -5.18
CA ARG A 17 -7.30 -9.60 -4.78
C ARG A 17 -7.47 -9.05 -3.37
N TYR A 18 -6.35 -8.87 -2.67
CA TYR A 18 -6.29 -8.38 -1.29
C TYR A 18 -5.71 -6.97 -1.28
N LEU A 19 -6.54 -5.96 -1.11
CA LEU A 19 -6.16 -4.56 -1.32
C LEU A 19 -6.21 -3.76 -0.02
N ILE A 20 -5.23 -2.89 0.15
CA ILE A 20 -5.20 -1.89 1.22
C ILE A 20 -5.14 -0.51 0.58
N PHE A 21 -6.20 0.26 0.81
CA PHE A 21 -6.35 1.61 0.27
C PHE A 21 -5.80 2.69 1.20
N ASP A 22 -5.66 2.38 2.50
CA ASP A 22 -5.24 3.36 3.49
C ASP A 22 -3.72 3.52 3.56
N SER A 23 -3.25 4.77 3.50
CA SER A 23 -1.81 5.08 3.50
C SER A 23 -1.14 4.82 4.84
N GLU A 24 -1.86 5.04 5.95
CA GLU A 24 -1.32 4.83 7.29
C GLU A 24 -1.20 3.33 7.57
N ALA A 25 -2.22 2.56 7.20
CA ALA A 25 -2.16 1.10 7.22
C ALA A 25 -0.99 0.55 6.40
N ALA A 26 -0.82 1.00 5.15
CA ALA A 26 0.30 0.57 4.31
C ALA A 26 1.67 0.91 4.94
N ALA A 27 1.81 2.10 5.53
CA ALA A 27 3.03 2.50 6.22
C ALA A 27 3.29 1.70 7.49
N PHE A 28 2.23 1.37 8.24
CA PHE A 28 2.29 0.55 9.44
C PHE A 28 2.75 -0.88 9.10
N LEU A 29 2.12 -1.55 8.14
CA LEU A 29 2.49 -2.91 7.73
C LEU A 29 3.96 -3.01 7.31
N ARG A 30 4.44 -2.00 6.59
CA ARG A 30 5.84 -1.94 6.15
C ARG A 30 6.83 -1.80 7.30
N ARG A 31 6.50 -0.99 8.31
CA ARG A 31 7.41 -0.68 9.42
C ARG A 31 7.38 -1.71 10.54
N ASN A 32 6.20 -2.31 10.76
CA ASN A 32 5.94 -3.15 11.92
C ASN A 32 5.81 -4.64 11.55
N GLU A 33 5.33 -4.95 10.35
CA GLU A 33 5.08 -6.33 9.91
C GLU A 33 6.00 -6.81 8.78
N ASN A 34 6.93 -5.96 8.33
CA ASN A 34 7.85 -6.23 7.21
C ASN A 34 7.14 -6.57 5.88
N ILE A 35 5.89 -6.11 5.72
CA ILE A 35 5.07 -6.35 4.53
C ILE A 35 4.97 -5.07 3.71
N ASN A 36 5.42 -5.14 2.46
CA ASN A 36 5.41 -4.01 1.55
C ASN A 36 4.17 -3.97 0.66
N GLY A 37 3.67 -5.14 0.25
CA GLY A 37 2.73 -5.27 -0.85
C GLY A 37 3.29 -4.75 -2.19
N THR A 38 2.45 -4.78 -3.22
CA THR A 38 2.74 -4.23 -4.54
C THR A 38 1.81 -3.07 -4.82
N LEU A 39 2.35 -1.87 -5.07
CA LEU A 39 1.53 -0.71 -5.45
C LEU A 39 0.84 -0.98 -6.79
N ALA A 40 -0.48 -0.81 -6.82
CA ALA A 40 -1.31 -1.18 -7.96
C ALA A 40 -2.14 -0.02 -8.53
N GLY A 41 -2.26 1.11 -7.83
CA GLY A 41 -3.06 2.25 -8.30
C GLY A 41 -2.27 3.27 -9.09
N THR A 42 -2.98 4.16 -9.78
CA THR A 42 -2.38 5.29 -10.52
C THR A 42 -2.06 6.47 -9.59
N ALA A 43 -1.01 7.23 -9.89
CA ALA A 43 -0.73 8.46 -9.17
C ALA A 43 -1.81 9.53 -9.46
N PRO A 44 -2.55 10.04 -8.45
CA PRO A 44 -3.67 10.96 -8.70
C PRO A 44 -3.27 12.27 -9.42
N GLN A 45 -2.03 12.72 -9.25
CA GLN A 45 -1.51 13.94 -9.87
C GLN A 45 -1.06 13.74 -11.33
N GLN A 46 -0.81 12.49 -11.75
CA GLN A 46 -0.30 12.14 -13.07
C GLN A 46 -0.96 10.83 -13.56
N PRO A 47 -2.26 10.86 -13.88
CA PRO A 47 -3.04 9.64 -14.14
C PRO A 47 -2.64 8.91 -15.43
N THR A 48 -1.97 9.58 -16.37
CA THR A 48 -1.50 8.98 -17.63
C THR A 48 -0.15 8.27 -17.49
N GLN A 49 0.49 8.38 -16.32
CA GLN A 49 1.80 7.80 -16.05
C GLN A 49 1.64 6.47 -15.32
N ASN A 50 2.20 5.41 -15.90
CA ASN A 50 2.09 4.03 -15.38
C ASN A 50 3.44 3.47 -14.88
N ILE A 51 4.48 4.31 -14.75
CA ILE A 51 5.81 3.87 -14.30
C ILE A 51 5.87 3.83 -12.76
N PHE A 52 5.17 4.74 -12.07
CA PHE A 52 5.13 4.89 -10.62
C PHE A 52 3.70 4.67 -10.17
N LEU A 53 3.46 3.51 -9.58
CA LEU A 53 2.17 3.15 -9.04
C LEU A 53 2.05 3.68 -7.61
N GLY A 54 0.84 4.05 -7.23
CA GLY A 54 0.44 4.47 -5.89
C GLY A 54 -0.51 3.47 -5.24
N LEU A 55 -1.19 3.93 -4.19
CA LEU A 55 -2.22 3.15 -3.52
C LEU A 55 -3.36 2.78 -4.47
N PRO A 56 -4.00 1.61 -4.30
CA PRO A 56 -3.81 0.68 -3.19
C PRO A 56 -2.51 -0.13 -3.28
N ILE A 57 -2.04 -0.65 -2.14
CA ILE A 57 -1.13 -1.80 -2.16
C ILE A 57 -1.95 -3.08 -2.29
N GLU A 58 -1.47 -3.98 -3.12
CA GLU A 58 -1.95 -5.35 -3.23
C GLU A 58 -1.06 -6.27 -2.40
N LEU A 59 -1.70 -7.02 -1.52
CA LEU A 59 -1.09 -8.12 -0.78
C LEU A 59 -1.24 -9.41 -1.56
N ARG A 60 -0.22 -10.26 -1.48
CA ARG A 60 -0.35 -11.65 -1.90
C ARG A 60 -1.25 -12.40 -0.90
N PRO A 61 -1.91 -13.49 -1.33
CA PRO A 61 -2.74 -14.30 -0.43
C PRO A 61 -1.98 -14.73 0.83
N GLU A 62 -0.72 -15.13 0.69
CA GLU A 62 0.13 -15.59 1.78
C GLU A 62 0.48 -14.46 2.78
N GLU A 63 0.63 -13.22 2.31
CA GLU A 63 0.85 -12.07 3.18
C GLU A 63 -0.43 -11.71 3.96
N ALA A 64 -1.57 -11.76 3.28
CA ALA A 64 -2.86 -11.55 3.92
C ALA A 64 -3.13 -12.62 4.99
N GLU A 65 -2.81 -13.88 4.71
CA GLU A 65 -2.91 -14.99 5.67
C GLU A 65 -2.04 -14.74 6.91
N ALA A 66 -0.77 -14.39 6.72
CA ALA A 66 0.15 -14.13 7.81
C ALA A 66 -0.33 -12.99 8.73
N LEU A 67 -0.92 -11.94 8.16
CA LEU A 67 -1.49 -10.83 8.93
C LEU A 67 -2.73 -11.22 9.72
N LEU A 68 -3.57 -12.10 9.17
CA LEU A 68 -4.74 -12.63 9.85
C LEU A 68 -4.32 -13.52 11.03
N HIS A 69 -3.34 -14.40 10.83
CA HIS A 69 -2.80 -15.27 11.89
C HIS A 69 -2.21 -14.48 13.07
N LYS A 70 -1.55 -13.35 12.79
CA LYS A 70 -1.01 -12.44 13.83
C LYS A 70 -2.08 -11.57 14.50
N ASN A 71 -3.34 -11.61 14.06
CA ASN A 71 -4.42 -10.71 14.50
C ASN A 71 -4.10 -9.21 14.29
N VAL A 72 -3.27 -8.89 13.29
CA VAL A 72 -2.88 -7.51 12.96
C VAL A 72 -3.84 -6.89 11.95
N ALA A 73 -4.46 -7.73 11.12
CA ALA A 73 -5.42 -7.30 10.12
C ALA A 73 -6.71 -8.12 10.19
N TYR A 74 -7.75 -7.63 9.54
CA TYR A 74 -8.99 -8.35 9.31
C TYR A 74 -9.40 -8.26 7.84
N LEU A 75 -10.08 -9.29 7.35
CA LEU A 75 -10.45 -9.42 5.94
C LEU A 75 -11.93 -9.10 5.75
N VAL A 76 -12.21 -8.19 4.81
CA VAL A 76 -13.57 -7.73 4.47
C VAL A 76 -13.89 -8.10 3.03
N ASP A 77 -15.06 -8.70 2.80
CA ASP A 77 -15.65 -8.81 1.46
C ASP A 77 -16.23 -7.46 1.08
N ASP A 78 -15.44 -6.71 0.34
CA ASP A 78 -15.75 -5.31 0.07
C ASP A 78 -16.88 -5.14 -0.94
N VAL A 79 -17.07 -6.13 -1.81
CA VAL A 79 -18.16 -6.14 -2.80
C VAL A 79 -19.48 -6.34 -2.07
N ALA A 80 -19.55 -7.32 -1.18
CA ALA A 80 -20.75 -7.57 -0.36
C ALA A 80 -21.07 -6.39 0.55
N ALA A 81 -20.07 -5.83 1.24
CA ALA A 81 -20.23 -4.68 2.12
C ALA A 81 -20.77 -3.45 1.38
N HIS A 82 -20.17 -3.10 0.24
CA HIS A 82 -20.64 -1.98 -0.57
C HIS A 82 -22.05 -2.20 -1.13
N HIS A 83 -22.35 -3.41 -1.63
CA HIS A 83 -23.66 -3.71 -2.18
C HIS A 83 -24.76 -3.55 -1.12
N HIS A 84 -24.52 -4.04 0.09
CA HIS A 84 -25.46 -3.87 1.21
C HIS A 84 -25.69 -2.39 1.56
N VAL A 85 -24.62 -1.58 1.63
CA VAL A 85 -24.74 -0.15 1.95
C VAL A 85 -25.44 0.64 0.85
N LEU A 86 -25.22 0.27 -0.41
CA LEU A 86 -25.93 0.88 -1.54
C LEU A 86 -27.43 0.56 -1.52
N GLN A 87 -27.81 -0.65 -1.08
CA GLN A 87 -29.21 -1.06 -0.95
C GLN A 87 -29.89 -0.45 0.28
N ASN A 88 -29.17 -0.36 1.40
CA ASN A 88 -29.70 0.10 2.69
C ASN A 88 -29.29 1.54 2.96
N HIS A 89 -30.06 2.48 2.40
CA HIS A 89 -29.75 3.91 2.49
C HIS A 89 -29.87 4.45 3.91
N ASN A 90 -28.72 4.73 4.55
CA ASN A 90 -28.66 5.45 5.81
C ASN A 90 -28.38 6.94 5.57
N ALA A 91 -29.42 7.78 5.74
CA ALA A 91 -29.32 9.23 5.55
C ALA A 91 -28.35 9.91 6.53
N GLU A 92 -28.24 9.40 7.77
CA GLU A 92 -27.33 9.95 8.77
C GLU A 92 -25.87 9.64 8.43
N ALA A 93 -25.56 8.40 8.06
CA ALA A 93 -24.23 8.01 7.62
C ALA A 93 -23.78 8.82 6.39
N ARG A 94 -24.69 9.05 5.43
CA ARG A 94 -24.44 9.91 4.28
C ARG A 94 -24.14 11.35 4.69
N LYS A 95 -24.89 11.91 5.65
CA LYS A 95 -24.67 13.27 6.15
C LYS A 95 -23.29 13.40 6.81
N LEU A 96 -22.94 12.46 7.69
CA LEU A 96 -21.62 12.43 8.35
C LEU A 96 -20.48 12.34 7.33
N TYR A 97 -20.63 11.51 6.30
CA TYR A 97 -19.66 11.41 5.22
C TYR A 97 -19.50 12.73 4.47
N LEU A 98 -20.60 13.37 4.05
CA LEU A 98 -20.56 14.66 3.36
C LEU A 98 -19.90 15.75 4.21
N ASP A 99 -20.19 15.78 5.52
CA ASP A 99 -19.57 16.73 6.44
C ASP A 99 -18.06 16.46 6.58
N SER A 100 -17.65 15.18 6.65
CA SER A 100 -16.23 14.81 6.64
C SER A 100 -15.49 15.28 5.37
N LEU A 101 -16.13 15.19 4.20
CA LEU A 101 -15.56 15.67 2.94
C LEU A 101 -15.43 17.21 2.92
N ARG A 102 -16.44 17.92 3.45
CA ARG A 102 -16.39 19.39 3.57
C ARG A 102 -15.23 19.83 4.46
N THR A 103 -15.06 19.20 5.62
CA THR A 103 -13.95 19.50 6.54
C THR A 103 -12.60 19.23 5.86
N ARG A 104 -12.42 18.06 5.23
CA ARG A 104 -11.17 17.73 4.51
C ARG A 104 -10.85 18.74 3.41
N LYS A 105 -11.86 19.19 2.66
CA LYS A 105 -11.69 20.23 1.64
C LYS A 105 -11.21 21.55 2.24
N GLN A 106 -11.84 22.01 3.33
CA GLN A 106 -11.44 23.25 4.01
C GLN A 106 -10.00 23.17 4.53
N THR A 107 -9.64 22.06 5.18
CA THR A 107 -8.27 21.83 5.65
C THR A 107 -7.27 21.82 4.49
N ALA A 108 -7.58 21.14 3.38
CA ALA A 108 -6.71 21.12 2.21
C ALA A 108 -6.52 22.52 1.60
N GLN A 109 -7.59 23.33 1.51
CA GLN A 109 -7.50 24.71 1.02
C GLN A 109 -6.62 25.58 1.93
N GLN A 110 -6.76 25.43 3.25
CA GLN A 110 -5.92 26.14 4.22
C GLN A 110 -4.44 25.78 4.06
N VAL A 111 -4.11 24.49 3.94
CA VAL A 111 -2.73 24.02 3.75
C VAL A 111 -2.13 24.52 2.43
N ILE A 112 -2.92 24.52 1.34
CA ILE A 112 -2.47 25.06 0.04
C ILE A 112 -2.21 26.56 0.14
N ALA A 113 -3.10 27.32 0.78
CA ALA A 113 -2.94 28.76 0.99
C ALA A 113 -1.68 29.06 1.83
N GLU A 114 -1.45 28.31 2.90
CA GLU A 114 -0.26 28.45 3.75
C GLU A 114 1.02 28.14 2.97
N LYS A 115 1.04 27.06 2.19
CA LYS A 115 2.19 26.69 1.35
C LYS A 115 2.48 27.76 0.29
N ASN A 116 1.44 28.33 -0.31
CA ASN A 116 1.59 29.41 -1.29
C ASN A 116 2.13 30.68 -0.62
N ALA A 117 1.61 31.06 0.56
CA ALA A 117 2.10 32.20 1.33
C ALA A 117 3.59 32.04 1.70
N LYS A 118 4.01 30.85 2.14
CA LYS A 118 5.42 30.53 2.42
C LYS A 118 6.29 30.68 1.15
N ARG A 119 5.86 30.14 0.01
CA ARG A 119 6.60 30.27 -1.26
C ARG A 119 6.74 31.73 -1.72
N VAL A 120 5.69 32.55 -1.55
CA VAL A 120 5.74 33.98 -1.88
C VAL A 120 6.72 34.72 -0.96
N ALA A 121 6.68 34.44 0.35
CA ALA A 121 7.61 35.04 1.31
C ALA A 121 9.08 34.67 1.03
N GLU A 122 9.37 33.39 0.74
CA GLU A 122 10.70 32.92 0.34
C GLU A 122 11.18 33.57 -0.97
N GLY A 123 10.27 33.74 -1.94
CA GLY A 123 10.56 34.43 -3.20
C GLY A 123 10.91 35.92 -3.01
N ALA A 124 10.20 36.60 -2.11
CA ALA A 124 10.47 38.00 -1.76
C ALA A 124 11.83 38.16 -1.06
N LEU A 125 12.17 37.27 -0.13
CA LEU A 125 13.47 37.26 0.56
C LEU A 125 14.65 36.99 -0.40
N LYS A 126 14.46 36.12 -1.41
CA LYS A 126 15.48 35.86 -2.44
C LYS A 126 15.65 37.04 -3.41
N ARG A 127 14.57 37.73 -3.78
CA ARG A 127 14.62 38.95 -4.63
C ARG A 127 15.25 40.14 -3.93
N GLY A 128 15.13 40.25 -2.60
CA GLY A 128 15.79 41.32 -1.82
C GLY A 128 17.32 41.29 -1.84
N LYS A 129 17.95 40.16 -2.17
CA LYS A 129 19.42 40.04 -2.29
C LYS A 129 19.96 40.36 -3.69
N SER A 130 19.10 40.51 -4.70
CA SER A 130 19.49 40.81 -6.08
C SER A 130 18.82 42.11 -6.54
N ARG A 131 19.34 43.25 -6.07
CA ARG A 131 18.96 44.56 -6.62
C ARG A 131 20.16 45.52 -6.59
N ARG A 132 20.99 45.45 -7.64
CA ARG A 132 21.72 46.61 -8.19
C ARG A 132 21.07 46.92 -9.56
N VAL A 133 20.57 48.14 -9.74
CA VAL A 133 19.87 48.66 -10.95
C VAL A 133 20.89 49.34 -11.89
N PRO A 134 20.62 49.64 -13.19
CA PRO A 134 19.75 50.76 -13.67
C PRO A 134 18.99 50.46 -15.02
N PRO A 135 18.44 51.43 -15.82
CA PRO A 135 17.03 51.88 -15.74
C PRO A 135 16.22 51.97 -17.09
N SER A 136 14.92 52.28 -16.92
CA SER A 136 13.85 52.89 -17.77
C SER A 136 13.41 52.33 -19.15
N ASN A 137 12.10 52.08 -19.29
CA ASN A 137 11.14 52.89 -20.09
C ASN A 137 9.69 52.37 -19.93
N ALA A 138 8.74 53.23 -20.27
CA ALA A 138 7.31 53.22 -19.94
C ALA A 138 6.41 52.40 -20.89
N ASP A 139 5.10 52.42 -20.58
CA ASP A 139 3.90 52.01 -21.35
C ASP A 139 3.55 50.51 -21.25
N ASP A 140 2.30 50.03 -21.12
CA ASP A 140 0.96 50.55 -20.89
C ASP A 140 0.11 49.31 -20.49
N ASP A 141 -1.13 49.56 -20.08
CA ASP A 141 -2.32 48.74 -20.28
C ASP A 141 -2.98 47.98 -19.12
N THR A 142 -4.24 48.40 -18.96
CA THR A 142 -5.26 48.09 -17.99
C THR A 142 -6.13 46.97 -18.54
N ILE A 143 -6.41 45.90 -17.78
CA ILE A 143 -7.65 45.13 -17.96
C ILE A 143 -8.22 44.75 -16.59
N THR A 144 -9.25 45.50 -16.20
CA THR A 144 -10.27 45.16 -15.21
C THR A 144 -11.09 43.98 -15.70
N SER A 145 -11.54 43.11 -14.79
CA SER A 145 -12.66 42.21 -15.10
C SER A 145 -13.58 42.07 -13.89
N GLU A 146 -14.81 42.46 -14.19
CA GLU A 146 -15.94 42.81 -13.36
C GLU A 146 -16.57 41.65 -12.57
N THR A 147 -17.14 42.02 -11.43
CA THR A 147 -18.07 41.30 -10.57
C THR A 147 -19.46 41.19 -11.24
N LYS A 148 -20.03 39.98 -11.35
CA LYS A 148 -21.48 39.76 -11.55
C LYS A 148 -21.99 38.45 -10.88
N PRO A 149 -23.31 38.33 -10.59
CA PRO A 149 -23.81 38.03 -9.25
C PRO A 149 -24.24 36.57 -8.99
N ALA A 150 -24.48 36.32 -7.70
CA ALA A 150 -24.90 35.09 -7.07
C ALA A 150 -26.32 34.63 -7.45
N VAL A 151 -26.46 33.56 -8.23
CA VAL A 151 -27.72 32.75 -8.29
C VAL A 151 -27.48 31.23 -8.41
N HIS A 152 -26.29 30.73 -8.78
CA HIS A 152 -26.04 29.28 -8.96
C HIS A 152 -25.43 28.52 -7.75
N GLN A 153 -25.62 29.00 -6.51
CA GLN A 153 -24.84 28.51 -5.36
C GLN A 153 -25.18 27.10 -4.84
N GLN A 154 -26.34 26.52 -5.17
CA GLN A 154 -26.70 25.19 -4.65
C GLN A 154 -26.21 24.01 -5.50
N GLU A 155 -26.26 24.09 -6.84
CA GLU A 155 -25.75 22.99 -7.70
C GLU A 155 -24.21 23.00 -7.86
N SER A 156 -23.57 24.16 -7.69
CA SER A 156 -22.11 24.31 -7.78
C SER A 156 -21.36 23.74 -6.58
N ALA A 157 -22.03 23.57 -5.43
CA ALA A 157 -21.41 23.03 -4.23
C ALA A 157 -20.93 21.57 -4.41
N LEU A 158 -21.70 20.75 -5.13
CA LEU A 158 -21.35 19.36 -5.44
C LEU A 158 -20.23 19.26 -6.49
N LYS A 159 -20.18 20.19 -7.46
CA LYS A 159 -19.16 20.22 -8.52
C LYS A 159 -17.78 20.70 -8.06
N SER A 160 -17.64 21.20 -6.82
CA SER A 160 -16.39 21.78 -6.31
C SER A 160 -15.67 20.94 -5.24
N LEU A 161 -16.04 19.67 -5.05
CA LEU A 161 -15.33 18.73 -4.19
C LEU A 161 -14.07 18.17 -4.90
N GLY A 162 -13.15 19.05 -5.31
CA GLY A 162 -11.91 18.70 -6.01
C GLY A 162 -10.82 18.07 -5.13
N VAL A 163 -11.18 17.51 -3.98
CA VAL A 163 -10.25 16.79 -3.10
C VAL A 163 -10.61 15.33 -3.15
N THR A 164 -9.82 14.54 -3.87
CA THR A 164 -9.87 13.08 -3.82
C THR A 164 -9.20 12.64 -2.53
N PRO A 165 -9.94 12.06 -1.56
CA PRO A 165 -9.32 11.57 -0.35
C PRO A 165 -8.30 10.48 -0.67
N THR A 166 -7.17 10.48 0.03
CA THR A 166 -6.12 9.44 -0.11
C THR A 166 -6.55 8.10 0.48
N SER A 167 -7.59 8.09 1.31
CA SER A 167 -8.10 6.91 2.01
C SER A 167 -9.61 6.78 1.77
N SER A 168 -10.09 5.54 1.60
CA SER A 168 -11.49 5.18 1.36
C SER A 168 -12.41 5.33 2.58
N GLY A 169 -11.91 5.82 3.72
CA GLY A 169 -12.68 5.89 4.97
C GLY A 169 -13.81 6.92 4.98
N SER A 170 -15.04 6.42 5.15
CA SER A 170 -16.11 6.92 6.06
C SER A 170 -17.57 6.69 5.58
N LEU A 171 -17.81 5.88 4.52
CA LEU A 171 -19.19 5.54 4.12
C LEU A 171 -19.75 4.31 4.83
N ILE A 172 -18.88 3.36 5.16
CA ILE A 172 -19.23 2.16 5.92
C ILE A 172 -18.50 2.26 7.26
N SER A 173 -19.20 2.04 8.37
CA SER A 173 -18.52 2.01 9.68
C SER A 173 -17.70 0.72 9.80
N SER A 174 -16.58 0.80 10.51
CA SER A 174 -15.69 -0.34 10.73
C SER A 174 -16.41 -1.54 11.35
N GLU A 175 -17.44 -1.30 12.15
CA GLU A 175 -18.30 -2.33 12.74
C GLU A 175 -19.16 -3.05 11.68
N ALA A 176 -19.74 -2.29 10.75
CA ALA A 176 -20.50 -2.85 9.65
C ALA A 176 -19.61 -3.65 8.68
N GLU A 177 -18.39 -3.19 8.41
CA GLU A 177 -17.42 -3.90 7.57
C GLU A 177 -17.03 -5.26 8.16
N ARG A 178 -16.89 -5.37 9.49
CA ARG A 178 -16.59 -6.64 10.18
C ARG A 178 -17.68 -7.69 10.06
N THR A 179 -18.89 -7.31 9.67
CA THR A 179 -19.99 -8.24 9.43
C THR A 179 -19.78 -9.05 8.14
N TYR A 180 -19.08 -8.47 7.16
CA TYR A 180 -18.85 -9.08 5.85
C TYR A 180 -17.46 -9.69 5.77
N GLN A 181 -17.25 -10.79 6.50
CA GLN A 181 -15.97 -11.50 6.46
C GLN A 181 -15.82 -12.28 5.18
N ALA A 182 -14.69 -12.09 4.49
CA ALA A 182 -14.39 -12.84 3.29
C ALA A 182 -13.76 -14.20 3.60
N THR A 183 -13.77 -15.11 2.63
CA THR A 183 -13.07 -16.39 2.76
C THR A 183 -11.57 -16.21 2.94
N ASN A 184 -10.99 -17.00 3.86
CA ASN A 184 -9.58 -16.95 4.20
C ASN A 184 -8.70 -17.20 2.95
N PRO A 185 -7.56 -16.51 2.84
CA PRO A 185 -6.58 -16.72 1.77
C PRO A 185 -5.91 -18.09 1.85
N THR A 186 -5.28 -18.48 0.75
CA THR A 186 -4.40 -19.66 0.68
C THR A 186 -3.22 -19.50 1.63
N GLN A 187 -2.87 -20.59 2.31
CA GLN A 187 -1.75 -20.60 3.24
C GLN A 187 -0.41 -20.52 2.52
N GLY A 188 0.54 -19.83 3.14
CA GLY A 188 1.89 -19.66 2.61
C GLY A 188 2.96 -19.89 3.65
N PRO A 189 3.32 -21.15 3.96
CA PRO A 189 4.20 -21.44 5.08
C PRO A 189 5.60 -20.85 4.91
N LEU A 190 6.18 -20.86 3.70
CA LEU A 190 7.46 -20.20 3.45
C LEU A 190 7.38 -18.67 3.67
N CYS A 191 6.28 -18.04 3.23
CA CYS A 191 6.07 -16.61 3.42
C CYS A 191 5.94 -16.28 4.92
N GLY A 192 5.12 -17.04 5.65
CA GLY A 192 4.95 -16.89 7.10
C GLY A 192 6.26 -17.07 7.86
N PHE A 193 7.05 -18.09 7.49
CA PHE A 193 8.39 -18.33 8.05
C PHE A 193 9.31 -17.13 7.82
N LEU A 194 9.47 -16.69 6.55
CA LEU A 194 10.36 -15.58 6.20
C LEU A 194 9.99 -14.28 6.94
N LEU A 195 8.69 -13.97 7.02
CA LEU A 195 8.19 -12.81 7.75
C LEU A 195 8.47 -12.91 9.25
N THR A 196 8.26 -14.09 9.85
CA THR A 196 8.52 -14.33 11.28
C THR A 196 10.02 -14.28 11.59
N SER A 197 10.86 -14.68 10.64
CA SER A 197 12.32 -14.52 10.71
C SER A 197 12.80 -13.08 10.43
N GLY A 198 11.90 -12.10 10.29
CA GLY A 198 12.25 -10.69 10.13
C GLY A 198 12.63 -10.27 8.70
N HIS A 199 12.43 -11.12 7.70
CA HIS A 199 12.74 -10.79 6.31
C HIS A 199 11.61 -10.01 5.65
N TYR A 200 11.97 -9.25 4.63
CA TYR A 200 11.03 -8.64 3.70
C TYR A 200 11.00 -9.47 2.42
N THR A 201 9.84 -9.57 1.79
CA THR A 201 9.71 -10.27 0.51
C THR A 201 8.99 -9.42 -0.54
N THR A 202 9.39 -9.58 -1.80
CA THR A 202 8.69 -9.06 -2.97
C THR A 202 8.47 -10.18 -3.99
N PRO A 203 7.59 -10.02 -4.99
CA PRO A 203 7.40 -11.01 -6.03
C PRO A 203 8.71 -11.33 -6.78
N GLY A 204 9.10 -12.61 -6.81
CA GLY A 204 10.34 -13.07 -7.42
C GLY A 204 10.27 -13.34 -8.93
N LEU A 205 9.11 -13.09 -9.57
CA LEU A 205 8.83 -13.51 -10.95
C LEU A 205 9.91 -13.07 -11.96
N ARG A 206 10.47 -11.86 -11.79
CA ARG A 206 11.53 -11.31 -12.66
C ARG A 206 12.84 -12.11 -12.61
N PHE A 207 13.04 -12.90 -11.55
CA PHE A 207 14.24 -13.69 -11.30
C PHE A 207 13.94 -15.21 -11.35
N GLY A 208 12.76 -15.60 -11.84
CA GLY A 208 12.35 -17.01 -11.92
C GLY A 208 12.18 -17.69 -10.57
N ALA A 209 11.78 -16.93 -9.54
CA ALA A 209 11.49 -17.45 -8.21
C ALA A 209 10.13 -16.98 -7.70
N LYS A 210 9.61 -17.62 -6.66
CA LYS A 210 8.37 -17.20 -6.00
C LYS A 210 8.60 -15.87 -5.28
N TYR A 211 9.70 -15.75 -4.54
CA TYR A 211 10.01 -14.56 -3.73
C TYR A 211 11.43 -14.04 -3.98
N SER A 212 11.58 -12.73 -4.03
CA SER A 212 12.86 -12.07 -3.73
C SER A 212 12.87 -11.73 -2.25
N VAL A 213 13.88 -12.20 -1.52
CA VAL A 213 13.95 -12.11 -0.05
C VAL A 213 15.06 -11.15 0.34
N TYR A 214 14.74 -10.23 1.24
CA TYR A 214 15.61 -9.14 1.68
C TYR A 214 15.82 -9.22 3.19
N PRO A 215 17.03 -8.89 3.69
CA PRO A 215 17.32 -8.83 5.13
C PRO A 215 16.67 -7.62 5.82
N GLY A 216 16.07 -6.71 5.05
CA GLY A 216 15.43 -5.50 5.52
C GLY A 216 14.63 -4.84 4.40
N ASP A 217 14.13 -3.63 4.64
CA ASP A 217 13.27 -2.91 3.70
C ASP A 217 13.89 -2.84 2.28
N PRO A 218 13.20 -3.32 1.22
CA PRO A 218 13.64 -3.28 -0.18
C PRO A 218 14.03 -1.90 -0.75
N LEU A 219 13.64 -0.78 -0.11
CA LEU A 219 14.14 0.55 -0.49
C LEU A 219 15.55 0.85 0.04
N ARG A 220 16.03 0.05 0.99
CA ARG A 220 17.34 0.22 1.65
C ARG A 220 18.28 -0.95 1.38
N PHE A 221 17.74 -2.14 1.13
CA PHE A 221 18.51 -3.37 0.98
C PHE A 221 18.31 -3.99 -0.39
N HIS A 222 19.35 -4.68 -0.88
CA HIS A 222 19.21 -5.63 -1.98
C HIS A 222 18.71 -6.97 -1.46
N ALA A 223 18.06 -7.75 -2.33
CA ALA A 223 17.70 -9.11 -1.98
C ALA A 223 18.97 -9.92 -1.68
N HIS A 224 18.86 -10.95 -0.83
CA HIS A 224 19.90 -11.94 -0.60
C HIS A 224 19.53 -13.29 -1.22
N PHE A 225 18.24 -13.64 -1.20
CA PHE A 225 17.76 -14.92 -1.70
C PHE A 225 16.70 -14.76 -2.79
N MET A 226 16.72 -15.70 -3.74
CA MET A 226 15.59 -16.01 -4.60
C MET A 226 14.96 -17.30 -4.10
N ALA A 227 13.72 -17.25 -3.60
CA ALA A 227 13.12 -18.32 -2.81
C ALA A 227 11.93 -19.00 -3.48
N ASN A 228 11.90 -20.33 -3.42
CA ASN A 228 10.79 -21.18 -3.83
C ASN A 228 10.35 -22.10 -2.68
N GLN A 229 9.07 -22.49 -2.70
CA GLN A 229 8.51 -23.46 -1.78
C GLN A 229 8.19 -24.74 -2.55
N TYR A 230 8.45 -25.88 -1.92
CA TYR A 230 8.03 -27.21 -2.35
C TYR A 230 7.23 -27.88 -1.22
N GLU A 231 6.40 -28.86 -1.56
CA GLU A 231 5.79 -29.72 -0.54
C GLU A 231 6.83 -30.66 0.07
N TRP A 232 6.56 -31.16 1.27
CA TRP A 232 7.55 -31.92 2.04
C TRP A 232 8.09 -33.18 1.36
N GLU A 233 7.19 -33.94 0.73
CA GLU A 233 7.50 -35.18 0.00
C GLU A 233 7.47 -34.95 -1.53
N GLU A 234 7.58 -33.69 -1.98
CA GLU A 234 7.62 -33.39 -3.41
C GLU A 234 8.98 -33.74 -3.99
N ASP A 235 8.97 -34.58 -5.04
CA ASP A 235 10.16 -34.81 -5.85
C ASP A 235 10.55 -33.52 -6.58
N ILE A 236 11.69 -32.94 -6.21
CA ILE A 236 12.21 -31.74 -6.86
C ILE A 236 12.99 -32.14 -8.12
N PRO A 237 12.58 -31.74 -9.33
CA PRO A 237 13.35 -32.01 -10.53
C PRO A 237 14.75 -31.41 -10.43
N VAL A 238 15.80 -32.19 -10.71
CA VAL A 238 17.20 -31.71 -10.65
C VAL A 238 17.40 -30.48 -11.54
N LEU A 239 16.69 -30.42 -12.68
CA LEU A 239 16.74 -29.26 -13.57
C LEU A 239 16.21 -27.98 -12.92
N ASP A 240 15.22 -28.05 -12.03
CA ASP A 240 14.70 -26.89 -11.32
C ASP A 240 15.72 -26.37 -10.29
N ILE A 241 16.44 -27.28 -9.63
CA ILE A 241 17.56 -26.93 -8.75
C ILE A 241 18.67 -26.22 -9.55
N VAL A 242 19.08 -26.79 -10.69
CA VAL A 242 20.13 -26.22 -11.56
C VAL A 242 19.69 -24.87 -12.13
N ALA A 243 18.45 -24.77 -12.62
CA ALA A 243 17.89 -23.55 -13.19
C ALA A 243 17.72 -22.45 -12.13
N GLY A 244 17.13 -22.77 -10.97
CA GLY A 244 16.98 -21.85 -9.86
C GLY A 244 18.32 -21.35 -9.35
N GLY A 245 19.28 -22.25 -9.16
CA GLY A 245 20.66 -21.91 -8.82
C GLY A 245 21.29 -20.96 -9.84
N ARG A 246 21.20 -21.27 -11.14
CA ARG A 246 21.73 -20.42 -12.22
C ARG A 246 21.10 -19.02 -12.22
N LEU A 247 19.77 -18.92 -12.08
CA LEU A 247 19.05 -17.65 -12.11
C LEU A 247 19.38 -16.77 -10.90
N ALA A 248 19.44 -17.36 -9.71
CA ALA A 248 19.78 -16.64 -8.49
C ALA A 248 21.25 -16.15 -8.52
N THR A 249 22.19 -17.03 -8.87
CA THR A 249 23.62 -16.66 -8.82
C THR A 249 24.01 -15.67 -9.91
N ALA A 250 23.33 -15.66 -11.07
CA ALA A 250 23.51 -14.65 -12.10
C ALA A 250 23.26 -13.21 -11.60
N VAL A 251 22.42 -13.05 -10.57
CA VAL A 251 22.17 -11.76 -9.91
C VAL A 251 22.83 -11.65 -8.53
N LYS A 252 23.84 -12.50 -8.25
CA LYS A 252 24.59 -12.56 -6.98
C LYS A 252 23.69 -12.77 -5.77
N LYS A 253 22.82 -13.79 -5.85
CA LYS A 253 21.87 -14.20 -4.80
C LYS A 253 21.98 -15.71 -4.60
N ALA A 254 21.71 -16.19 -3.39
CA ALA A 254 21.55 -17.61 -3.14
C ALA A 254 20.14 -18.06 -3.58
N TYR A 255 20.05 -19.27 -4.14
CA TYR A 255 18.76 -19.89 -4.38
C TYR A 255 18.28 -20.56 -3.10
N LEU A 256 17.15 -20.14 -2.57
CA LEU A 256 16.56 -20.68 -1.34
C LEU A 256 15.39 -21.59 -1.69
N ILE A 257 15.42 -22.81 -1.22
CA ILE A 257 14.27 -23.72 -1.29
C ILE A 257 13.80 -24.01 0.12
N GLY A 258 12.49 -24.21 0.30
CA GLY A 258 11.96 -24.56 1.59
C GLY A 258 10.70 -25.42 1.51
N ALA A 259 10.53 -26.25 2.53
CA ALA A 259 9.35 -27.08 2.71
C ALA A 259 8.94 -27.11 4.19
N GLN A 260 7.64 -27.12 4.45
CA GLN A 260 7.10 -27.21 5.80
C GLN A 260 6.97 -28.66 6.21
N GLN A 261 7.49 -29.02 7.38
CA GLN A 261 7.38 -30.37 7.91
C GLN A 261 5.91 -30.71 8.26
N PRO A 262 5.39 -31.89 7.86
CA PRO A 262 4.08 -32.37 8.29
C PRO A 262 4.03 -32.52 9.81
N LEU A 263 2.85 -32.28 10.39
CA LEU A 263 2.61 -32.47 11.83
C LEU A 263 2.84 -33.94 12.20
N ALA A 264 3.93 -34.23 12.91
CA ALA A 264 4.24 -35.60 13.32
C ALA A 264 3.28 -36.12 14.42
N ASN A 265 2.68 -35.26 15.25
CA ASN A 265 1.84 -35.68 16.41
C ASN A 265 0.74 -34.68 16.84
N GLY A 266 0.27 -33.78 15.98
CA GLY A 266 -0.87 -32.88 16.29
C GLY A 266 -0.58 -31.68 17.20
N SER A 267 0.66 -31.50 17.68
CA SER A 267 1.15 -30.25 18.28
C SER A 267 1.53 -29.25 17.17
N ARG A 268 0.85 -28.08 17.13
CA ARG A 268 1.20 -26.99 16.18
C ARG A 268 2.60 -26.40 16.41
N ASP A 269 3.20 -26.63 17.58
CA ASP A 269 4.52 -26.11 17.96
C ASP A 269 5.68 -26.83 17.25
N ASP A 270 5.45 -28.00 16.63
CA ASP A 270 6.49 -28.76 15.92
C ASP A 270 6.48 -28.56 14.39
N GLN A 271 5.70 -27.59 13.87
CA GLN A 271 5.73 -27.26 12.44
C GLN A 271 6.98 -26.47 12.09
N GLU A 272 8.11 -27.18 11.92
CA GLU A 272 9.37 -26.59 11.52
C GLU A 272 9.44 -26.39 10.00
N MET A 273 9.87 -25.21 9.58
CA MET A 273 10.20 -24.94 8.19
C MET A 273 11.66 -25.35 7.94
N LYS A 274 11.90 -26.31 7.04
CA LYS A 274 13.26 -26.63 6.60
C LYS A 274 13.58 -25.86 5.34
N THR A 275 14.78 -25.27 5.30
CA THR A 275 15.25 -24.50 4.16
C THR A 275 16.68 -24.88 3.79
N PHE A 276 16.98 -24.83 2.48
CA PHE A 276 18.32 -25.03 1.94
C PHE A 276 18.68 -23.86 1.04
N SER A 277 19.88 -23.32 1.22
CA SER A 277 20.46 -22.32 0.32
C SER A 277 21.47 -22.99 -0.63
N ILE A 278 21.34 -22.70 -1.92
CA ILE A 278 22.12 -23.31 -2.98
C ILE A 278 22.86 -22.22 -3.75
N GLU A 279 24.17 -22.40 -3.91
CA GLU A 279 25.05 -21.51 -4.65
C GLU A 279 25.97 -22.33 -5.56
N TRP A 280 26.42 -21.73 -6.66
CA TRP A 280 27.39 -22.35 -7.55
C TRP A 280 28.77 -22.28 -6.90
N ALA A 281 29.41 -23.43 -6.70
CA ALA A 281 30.68 -23.54 -5.97
C ALA A 281 31.87 -22.83 -6.64
N ALA A 282 31.76 -22.45 -7.91
CA ALA A 282 32.79 -21.75 -8.67
C ALA A 282 32.21 -20.46 -9.26
N MET A 283 32.28 -19.37 -8.52
CA MET A 283 32.11 -18.01 -9.04
C MET A 283 33.08 -17.04 -8.38
#